data_AF-A0A1Q4EYY4-F1
#
_entry.id   AF-A0A1Q4EYY4-F1
#
_cell.length_a   1.000
_cell.length_b   1.000
_cell.length_c   1.000
_cell.angle_alpha   90.00
_cell.angle_beta   90.00
_cell.angle_gamma   90.00
#
_symmetry.space_group_name_H-M   'P 1'
#
loop_
_entity.id
_entity.type
_entity.pdbx_description
1 polymer ?
#
loop_
_entity_poly.entity_id
_entity_poly.type
_entity_poly.pdbx_seq_one_letter_code
_entity_poly.pdbx_strand_id
1 'polypeptide(L)' 'MTAKEIIGLIPEGIFEELSAETKVDAQVKKLSGEVIFKLILFSMLNTSKPSLRVIETFLQSAQFKSFTG' A
#
# COMPACT_ATOMS: atom_id res chain seq x y z
N MET A 1 15.64 7.32 6.09
CA MET A 1 14.48 6.45 6.36
C MET A 1 13.85 6.08 5.04
N THR A 2 14.05 4.83 4.62
CA THR A 2 13.47 4.28 3.40
C THR A 2 12.02 3.87 3.68
N ALA A 3 11.14 3.91 2.68
CA ALA A 3 9.75 3.47 2.82
C ALA A 3 9.59 2.07 3.46
N LYS A 4 10.60 1.20 3.27
CA LYS A 4 10.62 -0.16 3.79
C LYS A 4 10.81 -0.20 5.30
N GLU A 5 11.56 0.75 5.85
CA GLU A 5 11.79 0.89 7.29
C GLU A 5 10.53 1.43 7.97
N ILE A 6 9.83 2.39 7.33
CA ILE A 6 8.59 2.97 7.88
C ILE A 6 7.49 1.92 7.92
N ILE A 7 7.33 1.12 6.86
CA ILE A 7 6.34 0.04 6.85
C ILE A 7 6.75 -1.10 7.79
N GLY A 8 8.04 -1.42 7.93
CA GLY A 8 8.52 -2.43 8.88
C GLY A 8 8.31 -2.08 10.35
N LEU A 9 8.02 -0.81 10.66
CA LEU A 9 7.62 -0.37 12.01
C LEU A 9 6.12 -0.60 12.27
N ILE A 10 5.32 -0.87 11.24
CA ILE A 10 3.90 -1.14 11.36
C ILE A 10 3.72 -2.64 11.61
N PRO A 11 3.13 -3.05 12.75
CA PRO A 11 2.82 -4.45 13.01
C PRO A 11 1.91 -5.02 11.93
N GLU A 12 2.17 -6.24 11.46
CA GLU A 12 1.40 -6.86 10.37
C GLU A 12 -0.10 -6.95 10.68
N GLY A 13 -0.47 -7.16 11.95
CA GLY A 13 -1.86 -7.20 12.41
C GLY A 13 -2.63 -5.89 12.23
N ILE A 14 -1.95 -4.74 12.13
CA ILE A 14 -2.61 -3.45 11.86
C ILE A 14 -3.19 -3.43 10.44
N PHE A 15 -2.54 -4.07 9.47
CA PHE A 15 -3.07 -4.11 8.11
C PHE A 15 -4.35 -4.95 8.02
N GLU A 16 -4.45 -6.02 8.80
CA GLU A 16 -5.66 -6.84 8.90
C GLU A 16 -6.80 -6.08 9.59
N GLU A 17 -6.52 -5.42 10.73
CA GLU A 17 -7.48 -4.60 11.45
C GLU A 17 -8.02 -3.45 10.57
N LEU A 18 -7.12 -2.71 9.91
CA LEU A 18 -7.49 -1.64 9.00
C LEU A 18 -8.27 -2.16 7.79
N SER A 19 -7.93 -3.35 7.28
CA SER A 19 -8.68 -3.94 6.17
C SER A 19 -10.12 -4.29 6.58
N ALA A 20 -10.28 -4.87 7.77
CA ALA A 20 -11.58 -5.21 8.35
C ALA A 20 -12.42 -3.95 8.63
N GLU A 21 -11.81 -2.90 9.18
CA GLU A 21 -12.46 -1.64 9.51
C GLU A 21 -12.91 -0.89 8.24
N THR A 22 -12.01 -0.74 7.26
CA THR A 22 -12.28 0.00 6.03
C THR A 22 -13.08 -0.79 5.00
N LYS A 23 -13.24 -2.11 5.22
CA LYS A 23 -13.89 -3.06 4.28
C LYS A 23 -13.30 -2.99 2.87
N VAL A 24 -12.02 -2.64 2.76
CA VAL A 24 -11.34 -2.46 1.47
C VAL A 24 -11.29 -3.78 0.67
N ASP A 25 -11.28 -4.93 1.36
CA ASP A 25 -11.33 -6.27 0.76
C ASP A 25 -12.74 -6.68 0.27
N ALA A 26 -13.79 -5.91 0.60
CA ALA A 26 -15.18 -6.33 0.33
C ALA A 26 -15.52 -6.43 -1.17
N GLN A 27 -14.75 -5.80 -2.06
CA GLN A 27 -15.02 -5.80 -3.51
C GLN A 27 -13.89 -6.32 -4.40
N VAL A 28 -12.73 -6.72 -3.86
CA VAL A 28 -11.57 -7.05 -4.69
C VAL A 28 -10.97 -8.41 -4.34
N LYS A 29 -10.93 -9.31 -5.34
CA LYS A 29 -10.32 -10.64 -5.22
C LYS A 29 -8.78 -10.64 -5.32
N LYS A 30 -8.16 -9.53 -5.72
CA LYS A 30 -6.73 -9.42 -6.08
C LYS A 30 -5.96 -8.33 -5.34
N LEU A 31 -6.66 -7.48 -4.59
CA LEU A 31 -6.07 -6.36 -3.87
C LEU A 31 -6.43 -6.58 -2.41
N SER A 32 -5.52 -7.20 -1.65
CA SER A 32 -5.70 -7.25 -0.20
C SER A 32 -5.55 -5.85 0.39
N GLY A 33 -6.23 -5.57 1.49
CA GLY A 33 -6.16 -4.28 2.17
C GLY A 33 -4.72 -3.93 2.52
N GLU A 34 -3.94 -4.93 2.93
CA GLU A 34 -2.50 -4.80 3.13
C GLU A 34 -1.77 -4.22 1.90
N VAL A 35 -2.04 -4.73 0.69
CA VAL A 35 -1.42 -4.22 -0.56
C VAL A 35 -1.87 -2.79 -0.84
N ILE A 36 -3.14 -2.46 -0.60
CA ILE A 36 -3.65 -1.08 -0.75
C ILE A 36 -2.95 -0.13 0.23
N PHE A 37 -2.84 -0.49 1.50
CA PHE A 37 -2.19 0.37 2.50
C PHE A 37 -0.71 0.56 2.18
N LYS A 38 -0.01 -0.52 1.81
CA LYS A 38 1.39 -0.45 1.35
C LYS A 38 1.54 0.45 0.12
N LEU A 39 0.58 0.39 -0.82
CA LEU A 39 0.58 1.22 -2.02
C LEU A 39 0.34 2.71 -1.74
N ILE A 40 -0.58 3.03 -0.82
CA ILE A 40 -0.87 4.40 -0.39
C ILE A 40 0.36 4.99 0.30
N LEU A 41 0.94 4.26 1.27
CA LEU A 41 2.17 4.66 1.95
C LEU A 41 3.32 4.87 0.97
N PHE A 42 3.54 3.91 0.07
CA PHE A 42 4.58 4.02 -0.95
C PHE A 42 4.36 5.25 -1.84
N SER A 43 3.13 5.53 -2.24
CA SER A 43 2.81 6.70 -3.06
C SER A 43 3.04 8.01 -2.30
N MET A 44 2.62 8.11 -1.04
CA MET A 44 2.84 9.30 -0.21
C MET A 44 4.34 9.61 0.00
N LEU A 45 5.18 8.58 0.03
CA LEU A 45 6.62 8.74 0.21
C LEU A 45 7.36 9.09 -1.08
N ASN A 46 6.84 8.66 -2.23
CA ASN A 46 7.49 8.85 -3.53
C ASN A 46 6.90 9.99 -4.38
N THR A 47 5.77 10.59 -3.98
CA THR A 47 5.19 11.75 -4.66
C THR A 47 4.58 12.76 -3.67
N SER A 48 4.75 14.04 -3.97
CA SER A 48 4.08 15.12 -3.22
C SER A 48 2.58 15.19 -3.49
N LYS A 49 2.08 14.55 -4.57
CA LYS A 49 0.65 14.55 -4.95
C LYS A 49 0.22 13.15 -5.39
N PRO A 50 -0.16 12.27 -4.45
CA PRO A 50 -0.70 10.96 -4.76
C PRO A 50 -2.12 11.10 -5.31
N SER A 51 -2.25 11.11 -6.64
CA SER A 51 -3.55 10.96 -7.31
C SER A 51 -3.85 9.49 -7.59
N LEU A 52 -5.11 9.13 -7.80
CA LEU A 52 -5.51 7.76 -8.15
C LEU A 52 -4.73 7.22 -9.36
N ARG A 53 -4.50 8.05 -10.37
CA ARG A 53 -3.73 7.66 -11.57
C ARG A 53 -2.25 7.40 -11.26
N VAL A 54 -1.68 8.18 -10.35
CA VAL A 54 -0.29 7.99 -9.88
C VAL A 54 -0.17 6.73 -9.05
N ILE A 55 -1.12 6.47 -8.16
CA ILE A 55 -1.22 5.26 -7.34
C ILE A 55 -1.34 4.02 -8.24
N GLU A 56 -2.19 4.06 -9.26
CA GLU A 56 -2.35 2.98 -10.23
C GLU A 56 -1.07 2.73 -11.05
N THR A 57 -0.36 3.80 -11.40
CA THR A 57 0.96 3.70 -12.06
C THR A 57 1.98 3.03 -11.14
N PHE A 58 1.99 3.37 -9.85
CA PHE A 58 2.86 2.73 -8.86
C PHE A 58 2.54 1.26 -8.69
N LEU A 59 1.27 0.86 -8.67
CA LEU A 59 0.86 -0.55 -8.57
C LEU A 59 1.46 -1.42 -9.70
N GLN A 60 1.55 -0.87 -10.90
CA GLN A 60 2.15 -1.57 -12.05
C GLN A 60 3.69 -1.49 -12.09
N SER A 61 4.28 -0.56 -11.34
CA SER A 61 5.72 -0.29 -11.36
C SER A 61 6.55 -1.43 -10.80
N ALA A 62 7.75 -1.62 -11.36
CA ALA A 62 8.74 -2.57 -10.83
C ALA A 62 9.21 -2.18 -9.42
N GLN A 63 9.17 -0.88 -9.10
CA GLN A 63 9.59 -0.33 -7.80
C GLN A 63 8.66 -0.81 -6.69
N PHE A 64 7.35 -0.72 -6.90
CA PHE A 64 6.36 -1.22 -5.94
C PHE A 64 6.40 -2.75 -5.84
N LYS A 65 6.53 -3.46 -6.97
CA LYS A 65 6.65 -4.94 -6.95
C LYS A 65 7.88 -5.42 -6.16
N SER A 66 9.01 -4.72 -6.28
CA SER A 66 10.22 -5.00 -5.49
C SER A 66 10.12 -4.56 -4.03
N PHE A 67 9.14 -3.70 -3.72
CA PHE A 67 8.86 -3.22 -2.38
C PHE A 67 7.93 -4.15 -1.60
N THR A 68 6.97 -4.77 -2.28
CA THR A 68 5.99 -5.69 -1.68
C THR A 68 6.35 -7.17 -1.78
N GLY A 69 7.24 -7.55 -2.71
CA GLY A 69 7.78 -8.90 -2.84
C GLY A 69 8.98 -9.14 -1.93
#